data_AF-A0A846AIE2-F1
#
_entry.id   AF-A0A846AIE2-F1
#
_cell.length_a   1.000
_cell.length_b   1.000
_cell.length_c   1.000
_cell.angle_alpha   90.00
_cell.angle_beta   90.00
_cell.angle_gamma   90.00
#
_symmetry.space_group_name_H-M   'P 1'
#
loop_
_entity.id
_entity.type
_entity.pdbx_description
1 polymer ?
#
loop_
_entity_poly.entity_id
_entity_poly.type
_entity_poly.pdbx_seq_one_letter_code
_entity_poly.pdbx_strand_id
1 'polypeptide(L)'
;MNQKMFLTQEDVISVYGNEIFVKNRTFTVNEFLTEMKKSLQAQLTDEKENWLTNGIDCKILKPGAKSWQRGKIKITLEFEPENIEVKESDKNNELEDNQEISPLDDLRHIKKLIISNNFPQKV
;
A
#
# COMPACT_ATOMS: atom_id res chain seq x y z
N MET A 1 16.32 -0.52 -11.23
CA MET A 1 14.96 -0.73 -11.78
C MET A 1 14.08 -1.01 -10.59
N ASN A 2 13.12 -0.12 -10.27
CA ASN A 2 12.29 -0.30 -9.08
C ASN A 2 11.36 -1.50 -9.29
N GLN A 3 11.21 -2.33 -8.25
CA GLN A 3 10.28 -3.44 -8.29
C GLN A 3 8.87 -2.89 -8.17
N LYS A 4 8.12 -2.93 -9.28
CA LYS A 4 6.69 -2.66 -9.30
C LYS A 4 5.95 -3.76 -8.54
N MET A 5 4.98 -3.37 -7.73
CA MET A 5 4.14 -4.30 -6.98
C MET A 5 2.67 -4.17 -7.38
N PHE A 6 2.03 -5.31 -7.58
CA PHE A 6 0.58 -5.37 -7.74
C PHE A 6 -0.07 -5.28 -6.37
N LEU A 7 -1.07 -4.40 -6.26
CA LEU A 7 -1.80 -4.22 -5.02
C LEU A 7 -2.93 -5.26 -4.88
N THR A 8 -3.19 -5.69 -3.65
CA THR A 8 -4.35 -6.51 -3.29
C THR A 8 -5.54 -5.64 -2.92
N GLN A 9 -6.72 -6.23 -2.72
CA GLN A 9 -7.95 -5.47 -2.45
C GLN A 9 -7.93 -4.77 -1.09
N GLU A 10 -7.14 -5.28 -0.16
CA GLU A 10 -7.00 -4.84 1.22
C GLU A 10 -5.96 -3.73 1.40
N ASP A 11 -5.10 -3.51 0.39
CA ASP A 11 -4.07 -2.48 0.44
C ASP A 11 -4.72 -1.09 0.51
N VAL A 12 -4.19 -0.27 1.42
CA VAL A 12 -4.64 1.12 1.62
C VAL A 12 -3.72 2.05 0.84
N ILE A 13 -4.33 2.88 0.00
CA ILE A 13 -3.67 3.88 -0.83
C ILE A 13 -4.05 5.26 -0.28
N SER A 14 -3.06 6.14 -0.19
CA SER A 14 -3.30 7.57 0.01
C SER A 14 -2.75 8.36 -1.19
N VAL A 15 -3.54 9.26 -1.76
CA VAL A 15 -3.18 10.07 -2.92
C VAL A 15 -3.08 11.55 -2.57
N TYR A 16 -2.11 12.23 -3.17
CA TYR A 16 -1.87 13.66 -2.97
C TYR A 16 -2.60 14.56 -3.97
N GLY A 17 -3.04 13.98 -5.10
CA GLY A 17 -3.64 14.69 -6.23
C GLY A 17 -5.17 14.61 -6.28
N ASN A 18 -5.72 14.98 -7.44
CA ASN A 18 -7.15 14.89 -7.70
C ASN A 18 -7.61 13.44 -7.74
N GLU A 19 -8.78 13.20 -7.18
CA GLU A 19 -9.39 11.88 -7.13
C GLU A 19 -10.19 11.60 -8.41
N ILE A 20 -10.24 10.34 -8.85
CA ILE A 20 -10.96 9.94 -10.08
C ILE A 20 -12.33 9.35 -9.74
N PHE A 21 -12.37 8.29 -8.91
CA PHE A 21 -13.59 7.53 -8.60
C PHE A 21 -13.99 7.59 -7.12
N VAL A 22 -13.01 7.58 -6.22
CA VAL A 22 -13.24 7.71 -4.78
C VAL A 22 -13.28 9.20 -4.42
N LYS A 23 -13.98 9.58 -3.33
CA LYS A 23 -14.09 10.97 -2.83
C LYS A 23 -13.17 11.29 -1.65
N ASN A 24 -12.56 10.25 -1.07
CA ASN A 24 -11.61 10.36 0.02
C ASN A 24 -10.20 10.15 -0.53
N ARG A 25 -9.23 10.93 -0.05
CA ARG A 25 -7.82 10.78 -0.44
C ARG A 25 -7.17 9.49 0.03
N THR A 26 -7.75 8.84 1.04
CA THR A 26 -7.28 7.55 1.57
C THR A 26 -8.38 6.53 1.42
N PHE A 27 -8.06 5.43 0.74
CA PHE A 27 -9.01 4.37 0.41
C PHE A 27 -8.29 3.05 0.19
N THR A 28 -9.03 1.96 0.38
CA THR A 28 -8.60 0.62 -0.02
C THR A 28 -8.75 0.42 -1.52
N VAL A 29 -7.96 -0.48 -2.11
CA VAL A 29 -8.15 -0.90 -3.51
C VAL A 29 -9.58 -1.42 -3.74
N ASN A 30 -10.19 -2.11 -2.77
CA ASN A 30 -11.57 -2.58 -2.88
C ASN A 30 -12.60 -1.43 -3.00
N GLU A 31 -12.43 -0.37 -2.21
CA GLU A 31 -13.28 0.83 -2.31
C GLU A 31 -13.15 1.47 -3.69
N PHE A 32 -11.93 1.59 -4.20
CA PHE A 32 -11.68 2.10 -5.55
C PHE A 32 -12.37 1.25 -6.63
N LEU A 33 -12.22 -0.08 -6.59
CA LEU A 33 -12.85 -0.98 -7.56
C LEU A 33 -14.38 -0.91 -7.48
N THR A 34 -14.93 -0.76 -6.27
CA THR A 34 -16.37 -0.62 -6.04
C THR A 34 -16.92 0.67 -6.64
N GLU A 35 -16.26 1.81 -6.44
CA GLU A 35 -16.68 3.09 -7.03
C GLU A 35 -16.50 3.09 -8.55
N MET A 36 -15.42 2.50 -9.06
CA MET A 36 -15.22 2.33 -10.50
C MET A 36 -16.35 1.46 -11.11
N LYS A 37 -16.75 0.37 -10.45
CA LYS A 37 -17.88 -0.47 -10.87
C LYS A 37 -19.17 0.33 -10.94
N LYS A 38 -19.46 1.16 -9.93
CA LYS A 38 -20.64 2.06 -9.92
C LYS A 38 -20.59 3.06 -11.08
N SER A 39 -19.43 3.67 -11.33
CA SER A 39 -19.27 4.62 -12.44
C SER A 39 -19.45 3.96 -13.82
N LEU A 40 -19.17 2.67 -13.94
CA LEU A 40 -19.28 1.89 -15.17
C LEU A 40 -20.58 1.06 -15.23
N GLN A 41 -21.52 1.26 -14.30
CA GLN A 41 -22.74 0.46 -14.15
C GLN A 41 -23.53 0.31 -15.46
N ALA A 42 -23.62 1.36 -16.27
CA ALA A 42 -24.35 1.30 -17.55
C ALA A 42 -23.71 0.35 -18.58
N GLN A 43 -22.45 -0.03 -18.38
CA GLN A 43 -21.66 -0.85 -19.31
C GLN A 43 -21.25 -2.21 -18.73
N LEU A 44 -21.30 -2.39 -17.41
CA LEU A 44 -20.92 -3.61 -16.70
C LEU A 44 -22.11 -4.56 -16.58
N THR A 45 -22.12 -5.59 -17.43
CA THR A 45 -22.89 -6.81 -17.18
C THR A 45 -22.15 -7.71 -16.19
N ASP A 46 -22.82 -8.68 -15.57
CA ASP A 46 -22.21 -9.65 -14.65
C ASP A 46 -20.95 -10.31 -15.25
N GLU A 47 -20.96 -10.60 -16.56
CA GLU A 47 -19.81 -11.16 -17.27
C GLU A 47 -18.60 -10.23 -17.31
N LYS A 48 -18.84 -8.90 -17.35
CA LYS A 48 -17.79 -7.88 -17.39
C LYS A 48 -17.24 -7.55 -16.02
N GLU A 49 -17.94 -7.89 -14.93
CA GLU A 49 -17.41 -7.71 -13.56
C GLU A 49 -16.12 -8.48 -13.33
N ASN A 50 -15.94 -9.61 -14.02
CA ASN A 50 -14.74 -10.41 -13.95
C ASN A 50 -13.47 -9.65 -14.37
N TRP A 51 -13.57 -8.56 -15.12
CA TRP A 51 -12.42 -7.69 -15.40
C TRP A 51 -11.83 -7.06 -14.12
N LEU A 52 -12.65 -6.87 -13.08
CA LEU A 52 -12.26 -6.21 -11.82
C LEU A 52 -12.00 -7.20 -10.69
N THR A 53 -12.30 -8.49 -10.89
CA THR A 53 -12.19 -9.54 -9.88
C THR A 53 -11.26 -10.67 -10.35
N ASN A 54 -11.83 -11.72 -10.96
CA ASN A 54 -11.18 -13.00 -11.22
C ASN A 54 -10.36 -13.02 -12.52
N GLY A 55 -10.52 -12.00 -13.36
CA GLY A 55 -10.02 -11.93 -14.72
C GLY A 55 -10.81 -12.77 -15.70
N ILE A 56 -10.76 -12.36 -16.96
CA ILE A 56 -11.38 -13.07 -18.07
C ILE A 56 -10.33 -13.89 -18.83
N ASP A 57 -10.74 -15.03 -19.38
CA ASP A 57 -9.84 -15.84 -20.21
C ASP A 57 -9.49 -15.10 -21.50
N CYS A 58 -8.22 -15.10 -21.86
CA CYS A 58 -7.73 -14.40 -23.04
C CYS A 58 -6.60 -15.16 -23.74
N LYS A 59 -6.22 -14.66 -24.92
CA LYS A 59 -4.98 -15.02 -25.58
C LYS A 59 -4.20 -13.76 -25.90
N ILE A 60 -2.89 -13.78 -25.67
CA ILE A 60 -1.98 -12.69 -26.03
C ILE A 60 -1.04 -13.15 -27.14
N LEU A 61 -0.77 -12.26 -28.09
CA LEU A 61 0.29 -12.39 -29.08
C LEU A 61 1.21 -11.19 -28.94
N LYS A 62 2.43 -11.40 -28.45
CA LYS A 62 3.42 -10.32 -28.29
C LYS A 62 4.15 -10.08 -29.62
N PRO A 63 4.62 -8.85 -29.90
CA PRO A 63 5.53 -8.61 -31.02
C PRO A 63 6.72 -9.58 -30.98
N GLY A 64 7.01 -10.22 -32.12
CA GLY A 64 8.07 -11.24 -32.23
C GLY A 64 7.72 -12.63 -31.71
N ALA A 65 6.52 -12.84 -31.13
CA ALA A 65 6.09 -14.17 -30.71
C ALA A 65 5.67 -15.03 -31.91
N LYS A 66 6.02 -16.32 -31.86
CA LYS A 66 5.68 -17.30 -32.91
C LYS A 66 4.25 -17.83 -32.80
N SER A 67 3.57 -17.63 -31.67
CA SER A 67 2.24 -18.20 -31.41
C SER A 67 1.48 -17.43 -30.32
N TRP A 68 0.16 -17.65 -30.27
CA TRP A 68 -0.73 -17.13 -29.23
C TRP A 68 -0.55 -17.88 -27.91
N GLN A 69 -0.47 -17.15 -26.80
CA GLN A 69 -0.43 -17.70 -25.45
C GLN A 69 -1.78 -17.51 -24.74
N ARG A 70 -2.36 -18.59 -24.19
CA ARG A 70 -3.58 -18.52 -23.37
C ARG A 70 -3.24 -18.01 -21.96
N GLY A 71 -4.15 -17.25 -21.36
CA GLY A 71 -4.01 -16.75 -19.99
C GLY A 71 -5.30 -16.10 -19.51
N LYS A 72 -5.17 -15.25 -18.48
CA LYS A 72 -6.24 -14.40 -17.96
C LYS A 72 -5.79 -12.94 -17.97
N ILE A 73 -6.74 -12.03 -18.17
CA ILE A 73 -6.53 -10.58 -18.07
C ILE A 73 -7.52 -9.97 -17.08
N LYS A 74 -7.04 -9.05 -16.25
CA LYS A 74 -7.83 -8.27 -15.29
C LYS A 74 -7.22 -6.87 -15.12
N ILE A 75 -8.01 -5.95 -14.60
CA ILE A 75 -7.59 -4.60 -14.21
C ILE A 75 -7.05 -4.67 -12.78
N THR A 76 -5.84 -4.12 -12.58
CA THR A 76 -5.18 -4.03 -11.27
C THR A 76 -4.52 -2.68 -11.09
N LEU A 77 -4.34 -2.26 -9.85
CA LEU A 77 -3.50 -1.11 -9.52
C LEU A 77 -2.06 -1.58 -9.30
N GLU A 78 -1.12 -0.82 -9.86
CA GLU A 78 0.31 -1.02 -9.70
C GLU A 78 0.86 0.14 -8.87
N PHE A 79 1.72 -0.18 -7.90
CA PHE A 79 2.46 0.81 -7.14
C PHE A 79 3.94 0.75 -7.51
N GLU A 80 4.51 1.91 -7.79
CA GLU A 80 5.94 2.08 -8.06
C GLU A 80 6.56 2.90 -6.93
N PRO A 81 7.34 2.28 -6.03
CA PRO A 81 8.02 2.99 -4.96
C PRO A 81 9.04 3.99 -5.50
N GLU A 82 9.17 5.14 -4.83
CA GLU A 82 10.25 6.07 -5.10
C GLU A 82 11.58 5.47 -4.63
N ASN A 83 12.64 5.65 -5.43
CA ASN A 83 13.98 5.23 -5.04
C ASN A 83 14.62 6.36 -4.23
N ILE A 84 14.40 6.33 -2.91
CA ILE A 84 15.07 7.28 -2.02
C ILE A 84 16.47 6.73 -1.76
N GLU A 85 17.46 7.25 -2.49
CA GLU A 85 18.86 7.07 -2.13
C GLU A 85 19.07 7.76 -0.77
N VAL A 86 19.05 6.96 0.30
CA VAL A 86 19.45 7.43 1.62
C VAL A 86 20.95 7.75 1.52
N LYS A 87 21.29 9.03 1.35
CA LYS A 87 22.63 9.49 1.68
C LYS A 87 22.78 9.26 3.18
N GLU A 88 23.45 8.17 3.53
CA GLU A 88 24.02 8.01 4.86
C GLU A 88 24.86 9.26 5.10
N SER A 89 24.31 10.22 5.84
CA SER A 89 25.10 11.31 6.38
C SER A 89 26.01 10.65 7.39
N ASP A 90 27.31 10.68 7.10
CA ASP A 90 28.40 10.23 7.95
C ASP A 90 28.20 10.75 9.39
N LYS A 91 27.55 9.96 10.24
CA LYS A 91 27.50 10.19 11.68
C LYS A 91 28.75 9.59 12.29
N ASN A 92 29.87 10.31 12.15
CA ASN A 92 30.99 10.17 13.06
C ASN A 92 31.24 11.52 13.75
N ASN A 93 30.92 11.52 15.05
CA ASN A 93 31.45 12.35 16.13
C ASN A 93 31.13 13.86 16.09
N GLU A 94 30.15 14.29 16.88
CA GLU A 94 30.42 14.95 18.18
C GLU A 94 29.11 15.17 18.95
N LEU A 95 29.16 14.84 20.24
CA LEU A 95 28.10 14.99 21.21
C LEU A 95 27.95 16.48 21.57
N GLU A 96 26.80 17.08 21.29
CA GLU A 96 26.22 18.06 22.20
C GLU A 96 24.72 17.78 22.39
N ASP A 97 24.39 17.62 23.67
CA ASP A 97 23.13 17.22 24.26
C ASP A 97 22.07 18.32 24.09
N ASN A 98 21.17 18.15 23.13
CA ASN A 98 19.86 18.81 23.12
C ASN A 98 18.82 17.76 22.75
N GLN A 99 18.44 16.95 23.74
CA GLN A 99 17.35 16.00 23.60
C GLN A 99 16.02 16.75 23.38
N GLU A 100 15.63 16.93 22.11
CA GLU A 100 14.21 16.97 21.77
C GLU A 100 13.63 15.60 22.11
N ILE A 101 13.04 15.51 23.30
CA ILE A 101 12.36 14.30 23.77
C ILE A 101 11.27 13.98 22.74
N SER A 102 11.37 12.82 22.10
CA SER A 102 10.35 12.41 21.13
C SER A 102 9.03 12.21 21.90
N PRO A 103 7.86 12.63 21.37
CA PRO A 103 6.56 12.35 22.00
C PRO A 103 6.32 10.84 22.27
N LEU A 104 7.07 9.96 21.59
CA LEU A 104 7.06 8.51 21.81
C LEU A 104 7.90 8.04 23.01
N ASP A 105 8.86 8.84 23.48
CA ASP A 105 9.70 8.51 24.64
C ASP A 105 8.92 8.54 25.95
N ASP A 106 7.96 9.46 26.09
CA ASP A 106 7.07 9.53 27.26
C ASP A 106 6.27 8.21 27.42
N LEU A 107 5.78 7.65 26.32
CA LEU A 107 5.06 6.37 26.33
C LEU A 107 5.95 5.21 26.76
N ARG A 108 7.23 5.21 26.36
CA ARG A 108 8.21 4.19 26.77
C ARG A 108 8.50 4.31 28.27
N HIS A 109 8.61 5.53 28.78
CA HIS A 109 8.83 5.79 30.20
C HIS A 109 7.64 5.32 31.05
N ILE A 110 6.41 5.67 30.62
CA ILE A 110 5.17 5.25 31.29
C ILE A 110 5.05 3.73 31.32
N LYS A 111 5.32 3.04 30.20
CA LYS A 111 5.30 1.58 30.13
C LYS A 111 6.31 0.96 31.11
N LYS A 112 7.52 1.50 31.20
CA LYS A 112 8.55 1.02 32.12
C LYS A 112 8.14 1.16 33.58
N LEU A 113 7.51 2.29 33.94
CA LEU A 113 7.01 2.56 35.30
C LEU A 113 5.89 1.59 35.71
N ILE A 114 4.98 1.29 34.78
CA ILE A 114 3.89 0.33 35.02
C ILE A 114 4.44 -1.10 35.23
N ILE A 115 5.49 -1.46 34.49
CA ILE A 115 6.13 -2.79 34.64
C ILE A 115 6.89 -2.90 35.96
N SER A 116 7.57 -1.83 36.41
CA SER A 116 8.32 -1.85 37.67
C SER A 116 7.42 -1.91 38.91
N ASN A 117 6.21 -1.33 38.84
CA ASN A 117 5.28 -1.29 39.98
C ASN A 117 4.38 -2.53 40.13
N ASN A 118 4.44 -3.48 39.18
CA ASN A 118 3.60 -4.70 39.19
C ASN A 118 4.34 -5.96 39.64
N PHE A 119 5.53 -5.85 40.23
CA PHE A 119 6.15 -6.98 40.94
C PHE A 119 5.71 -6.98 42.41
N PRO A 120 4.94 -7.96 42.89
CA PRO A 120 4.73 -8.11 44.33
C PRO A 120 6.07 -8.45 44.99
N GLN A 121 6.51 -7.59 45.92
CA GLN A 121 7.56 -7.92 46.87
C GLN A 121 7.10 -9.17 47.62
N LYS A 122 7.75 -10.29 47.33
CA LYS A 122 7.47 -11.60 47.92
C LYS A 122 7.80 -11.50 49.42
N VAL A 123 6.76 -11.56 50.26
CA VAL A 123 6.91 -11.74 51.71
C VAL A 123 7.28 -13.18 52.00
#